data_AF-A0A1P8WNV0-F1
#
_entry.id   AF-A0A1P8WNV0-F1
#
_cell.length_a   1.000
_cell.length_b   1.000
_cell.length_c   1.000
_cell.angle_alpha   90.00
_cell.angle_beta   90.00
_cell.angle_gamma   90.00
#
_symmetry.space_group_name_H-M   'P 1'
#
loop_
_entity.id
_entity.type
_entity.pdbx_description
1 polymer ?
#
loop_
_entity_poly.entity_id
_entity_poly.type
_entity_poly.pdbx_seq_one_letter_code
_entity_poly.pdbx_strand_id
1 'polypeptide(L)'
;MAKPIRLLIDLDEQRPLSQDLLGANNECVFRSVCFGDTACAEKYTAAGRPVFRFPGGTGSNFYNSFTGFFDEDSPSTRDYGGHNERIAQFTDGAGRVPDEYLKWGKKHDVSYSLVLNVCTQTSANNAGHHAVICCGVCSRWVGRRGCEVIRQGGVCDGGGRERSKE
;
A
#
# COMPACT_ATOMS: atom_id res chain seq x y z
N MET A 1 28.26 9.62 41.18
CA MET A 1 27.35 10.72 40.78
C MET A 1 27.21 10.72 39.26
N ALA A 2 26.00 10.72 38.72
CA ALA A 2 25.78 10.81 37.28
C ALA A 2 26.06 12.25 36.79
N LYS A 3 26.81 12.40 35.69
CA LYS A 3 27.04 13.71 35.06
C LYS A 3 25.78 14.15 34.31
N PRO A 4 25.38 15.43 34.39
CA PRO A 4 24.23 15.94 33.64
C PRO A 4 24.53 15.98 32.14
N ILE A 5 23.60 15.46 31.34
CA ILE A 5 23.63 15.55 29.88
C ILE A 5 22.89 16.84 29.47
N ARG A 6 23.49 17.63 28.57
CA ARG A 6 22.89 18.83 27.98
C ARG A 6 22.67 18.61 26.49
N LEU A 7 21.45 18.90 26.01
CA LEU A 7 21.12 18.90 24.59
C LEU A 7 21.18 20.35 24.08
N LEU A 8 21.96 20.59 23.04
CA LEU A 8 21.96 21.83 22.28
C LEU A 8 21.24 21.57 20.96
N ILE A 9 20.26 22.41 20.63
CA ILE A 9 19.49 22.33 19.39
C ILE A 9 19.85 23.56 18.58
N ASP A 10 20.40 23.33 17.39
CA ASP A 10 20.59 24.36 16.38
C ASP A 10 19.30 24.47 15.56
N LEU A 11 18.76 25.68 15.46
CA LEU A 11 17.51 25.98 14.74
C LEU A 11 17.78 26.68 13.40
N ASP A 12 19.04 26.94 13.05
CA ASP A 12 19.41 27.62 11.80
C ASP A 12 19.27 26.68 10.59
N GLU A 13 19.33 25.36 10.80
CA GLU A 13 19.06 24.35 9.77
C GLU A 13 17.70 23.67 9.96
N GLN A 14 16.70 24.12 9.20
CA GLN A 14 15.37 23.51 9.19
C GLN A 14 14.94 23.12 7.77
N ARG A 15 14.32 21.95 7.65
CA ARG A 15 13.67 21.47 6.43
C ARG A 15 12.29 20.92 6.76
N PRO A 16 11.29 21.05 5.86
CA PRO A 16 9.99 20.44 6.06
C PRO A 16 10.13 18.93 6.29
N LEU A 17 9.49 18.42 7.34
CA LEU A 17 9.43 16.99 7.58
C LEU A 17 8.44 16.36 6.59
N SER A 18 8.91 15.41 5.77
CA SER A 18 8.02 14.65 4.90
C SER A 18 6.97 13.95 5.75
N GLN A 19 5.69 14.19 5.41
CA GLN A 19 4.57 13.58 6.12
C GLN A 19 4.51 12.07 5.89
N ASP A 20 5.09 11.56 4.80
CA ASP A 20 5.18 10.12 4.50
C ASP A 20 5.91 9.34 5.61
N LEU A 21 6.78 10.01 6.38
CA LEU A 21 7.46 9.43 7.54
C LEU A 21 6.51 9.03 8.67
N LEU A 22 5.30 9.59 8.69
CA LEU A 22 4.26 9.29 9.67
C LEU A 22 3.31 8.17 9.21
N GLY A 23 3.62 7.54 8.07
CA GLY A 23 2.81 6.46 7.51
C GLY A 23 2.72 5.23 8.43
N ALA A 24 1.88 4.29 8.04
CA ALA A 24 1.77 3.01 8.73
C ALA A 24 1.85 1.82 7.77
N ASN A 25 2.42 0.73 8.28
CA ASN A 25 2.57 -0.51 7.54
C ASN A 25 1.50 -1.51 7.99
N ASN A 26 0.82 -2.11 7.03
CA ASN A 26 -0.25 -3.06 7.29
C ASN A 26 0.05 -4.42 6.69
N GLU A 27 0.69 -5.25 7.49
CA GLU A 27 1.02 -6.61 7.13
C GLU A 27 -0.19 -7.54 7.37
N CYS A 28 -0.52 -8.35 6.37
CA CYS A 28 -1.59 -9.37 6.41
C CYS A 28 -1.21 -10.59 7.26
N VAL A 29 -0.63 -10.37 8.44
CA VAL A 29 -0.24 -11.45 9.36
C VAL A 29 -1.34 -11.66 10.39
N PHE A 30 -1.94 -12.85 10.37
CA PHE A 30 -3.05 -13.28 11.23
C PHE A 30 -4.30 -12.41 11.08
N ARG A 31 -4.33 -11.26 11.77
CA ARG A 31 -5.49 -10.37 11.87
C ARG A 31 -5.09 -8.90 11.78
N SER A 32 -4.69 -8.47 10.60
CA SER A 32 -5.00 -7.12 10.12
C SER A 32 -5.59 -7.27 8.72
N VAL A 33 -6.77 -6.72 8.41
CA VAL A 33 -7.02 -5.28 8.48
C VAL A 33 -8.46 -4.86 8.83
N CYS A 34 -8.53 -3.75 9.57
CA CYS A 34 -9.69 -2.96 9.98
C CYS A 34 -10.37 -2.10 8.88
N PHE A 35 -10.40 -2.51 7.61
CA PHE A 35 -10.95 -1.64 6.53
C PHE A 35 -12.46 -1.40 6.64
N GLY A 36 -13.17 -2.37 7.22
CA GLY A 36 -14.59 -2.23 7.57
C GLY A 36 -14.83 -1.74 9.00
N ASP A 37 -13.79 -1.64 9.84
CA ASP A 37 -13.94 -1.22 11.24
C ASP A 37 -13.81 0.30 11.34
N THR A 38 -14.97 0.94 11.49
CA THR A 38 -15.12 2.39 11.66
C THR A 38 -14.25 2.96 12.79
N ALA A 39 -14.07 2.24 13.90
CA ALA A 39 -13.28 2.71 15.04
C ALA A 39 -11.78 2.79 14.72
N CYS A 40 -11.29 1.88 13.88
CA CYS A 40 -9.90 1.95 13.43
C CYS A 40 -9.69 3.10 12.45
N ALA A 41 -10.62 3.29 11.51
CA ALA A 41 -10.56 4.37 10.54
C ALA A 41 -10.51 5.75 11.22
N GLU A 42 -11.39 5.97 12.20
CA GLU A 42 -11.43 7.19 13.00
C GLU A 42 -10.12 7.45 13.74
N LYS A 43 -9.58 6.42 14.42
CA LYS A 43 -8.29 6.53 15.12
C LYS A 43 -7.13 6.81 14.17
N TYR A 44 -7.14 6.21 12.98
CA TYR A 44 -6.11 6.40 11.98
C TYR A 44 -6.11 7.83 11.43
N THR A 45 -7.28 8.34 11.05
CA THR A 45 -7.45 9.72 10.57
C THR A 45 -7.14 10.73 11.69
N ALA A 46 -7.61 10.48 12.92
CA ALA A 46 -7.32 11.34 14.08
C ALA A 46 -5.82 11.41 14.43
N ALA A 47 -5.07 10.33 14.16
CA ALA A 47 -3.62 10.31 14.32
C ALA A 47 -2.86 11.10 13.25
N GLY A 48 -3.54 11.68 12.25
CA GLY A 48 -2.93 12.50 11.21
C GLY A 48 -1.99 11.70 10.29
N ARG A 49 -2.21 10.38 10.14
CA ARG A 49 -1.34 9.51 9.35
C ARG A 49 -1.70 9.63 7.87
N PRO A 50 -0.77 10.08 7.00
CA PRO A 50 -1.10 10.44 5.63
C PRO A 50 -1.00 9.27 4.65
N VAL A 51 -0.22 8.24 4.98
CA VAL A 51 0.13 7.15 4.07
C VAL A 51 -0.05 5.80 4.74
N PHE A 52 -0.67 4.85 4.05
CA PHE A 52 -0.79 3.47 4.49
C PHE A 52 -0.14 2.51 3.46
N ARG A 53 0.52 1.45 3.90
CA ARG A 53 1.17 0.45 3.03
C ARG A 53 0.53 -0.92 3.18
N PHE A 54 0.23 -1.59 2.07
CA PHE A 54 -0.43 -2.90 2.04
C PHE A 54 -0.03 -3.72 0.79
N PRO A 55 0.04 -5.05 0.86
CA PRO A 55 0.36 -5.78 2.08
C PRO A 55 1.76 -5.36 2.57
N GLY A 56 1.90 -5.21 3.87
CA GLY A 56 3.18 -4.93 4.51
C GLY A 56 4.03 -6.17 4.74
N GLY A 57 5.31 -5.94 5.08
CA GLY A 57 6.20 -6.96 5.62
C GLY A 57 6.70 -7.99 4.61
N THR A 58 7.41 -9.02 5.10
CA THR A 58 8.04 -10.04 4.25
C THR A 58 7.03 -10.93 3.53
N GLY A 59 5.83 -11.07 4.10
CA GLY A 59 4.75 -11.87 3.49
C GLY A 59 4.27 -11.33 2.15
N SER A 60 4.47 -10.04 1.86
CA SER A 60 4.06 -9.44 0.58
C SER A 60 4.68 -10.13 -0.64
N ASN A 61 5.86 -10.74 -0.48
CA ASN A 61 6.56 -11.48 -1.54
C ASN A 61 5.90 -12.80 -1.90
N PHE A 62 4.89 -13.23 -1.17
CA PHE A 62 4.15 -14.47 -1.42
C PHE A 62 2.65 -14.21 -1.42
N TYR A 63 2.22 -12.95 -1.30
CA TYR A 63 0.82 -12.60 -1.29
C TYR A 63 0.30 -12.51 -2.72
N ASN A 64 -0.86 -13.13 -2.97
CA ASN A 64 -1.57 -13.07 -4.23
C ASN A 64 -2.74 -12.10 -4.11
N SER A 65 -2.62 -10.91 -4.72
CA SER A 65 -3.64 -9.86 -4.65
C SER A 65 -4.96 -10.20 -5.34
N PHE A 66 -4.99 -11.19 -6.25
CA PHE A 66 -6.24 -11.60 -6.90
C PHE A 66 -7.08 -12.50 -6.00
N THR A 67 -6.44 -13.40 -5.25
CA THR A 67 -7.13 -14.32 -4.36
C THR A 67 -7.24 -13.77 -2.95
N GLY A 68 -6.31 -12.90 -2.54
CA GLY A 68 -6.20 -12.38 -1.19
C GLY A 68 -5.55 -13.36 -0.19
N PHE A 69 -4.89 -14.40 -0.71
CA PHE A 69 -4.18 -15.43 0.06
C PHE A 69 -2.68 -15.40 -0.24
N PHE A 70 -1.89 -16.09 0.58
CA PHE A 70 -0.48 -16.30 0.34
C PHE A 70 -0.24 -17.61 -0.41
N ASP A 71 0.82 -17.66 -1.21
CA ASP A 71 1.28 -18.86 -1.88
C ASP A 71 1.88 -19.83 -0.85
N GLU A 72 1.27 -21.01 -0.74
CA GLU A 72 1.65 -22.03 0.25
C GLU A 72 2.97 -22.73 -0.11
N ASP A 73 3.29 -22.81 -1.41
CA ASP A 73 4.56 -23.33 -1.94
C ASP A 73 5.71 -22.31 -1.84
N SER A 74 5.65 -21.41 -0.87
CA SER A 74 6.68 -20.40 -0.65
C SER A 74 8.02 -21.03 -0.21
N PRO A 75 9.17 -20.54 -0.71
CA PRO A 75 10.49 -20.90 -0.16
C PRO A 75 10.74 -20.34 1.24
N SER A 76 9.78 -19.61 1.84
CA SER A 76 9.86 -19.11 3.20
C SER A 76 9.66 -20.22 4.23
N THR A 77 10.32 -20.09 5.39
CA THR A 77 10.06 -20.96 6.55
C THR A 77 8.77 -20.62 7.30
N ARG A 78 8.01 -19.62 6.82
CA ARG A 78 6.74 -19.19 7.42
C ARG A 78 5.61 -20.12 6.99
N ASP A 79 4.71 -20.41 7.93
CA ASP A 79 3.50 -21.20 7.69
C ASP A 79 2.41 -20.36 7.02
N TYR A 80 2.43 -20.30 5.69
CA TYR A 80 1.40 -19.59 4.92
C TYR A 80 0.08 -20.35 4.81
N GLY A 81 0.08 -21.69 4.90
CA GLY A 81 -1.14 -22.49 4.97
C GLY A 81 -1.95 -22.12 6.22
N GLY A 82 -1.32 -22.14 7.40
CA GLY A 82 -1.95 -21.69 8.64
C GLY A 82 -2.32 -20.20 8.63
N HIS A 83 -1.61 -19.34 7.89
CA HIS A 83 -2.03 -17.96 7.67
C HIS A 83 -3.29 -17.86 6.81
N ASN A 84 -3.38 -18.64 5.73
CA ASN A 84 -4.54 -18.68 4.83
C ASN A 84 -5.77 -19.22 5.56
N GLU A 85 -5.63 -20.27 6.36
CA GLU A 85 -6.70 -20.79 7.22
C GLU A 85 -7.25 -19.70 8.15
N ARG A 86 -6.36 -18.95 8.81
CA ARG A 86 -6.76 -17.83 9.67
C ARG A 86 -7.42 -16.72 8.88
N ILE A 87 -6.93 -16.41 7.67
CA ILE A 87 -7.59 -15.44 6.79
C ILE A 87 -9.03 -15.90 6.55
N ALA A 88 -9.21 -17.11 6.02
CA ALA A 88 -10.52 -17.69 5.70
C ALA A 88 -11.47 -17.71 6.90
N GLN A 89 -10.98 -18.01 8.11
CA GLN A 89 -11.77 -17.97 9.35
C GLN A 89 -12.34 -16.57 9.66
N PHE A 90 -11.64 -15.49 9.30
CA PHE A 90 -12.05 -14.11 9.59
C PHE A 90 -12.81 -13.43 8.46
N THR A 91 -12.89 -14.06 7.30
CA THR A 91 -13.45 -13.49 6.06
C THR A 91 -14.48 -14.41 5.43
N ASP A 92 -15.09 -15.30 6.22
CA ASP A 92 -16.11 -16.27 5.79
C ASP A 92 -15.70 -17.07 4.55
N GLY A 93 -14.42 -17.48 4.51
CA GLY A 93 -13.83 -18.27 3.42
C GLY A 93 -13.25 -17.48 2.24
N ALA A 94 -13.44 -16.15 2.18
CA ALA A 94 -12.83 -15.32 1.14
C ALA A 94 -11.36 -14.97 1.46
N GLY A 95 -10.53 -14.64 0.47
CA GLY A 95 -9.22 -14.04 0.76
C GLY A 95 -9.30 -12.53 0.95
N ARG A 96 -8.24 -11.91 1.45
CA ARG A 96 -8.16 -10.46 1.74
C ARG A 96 -7.66 -9.64 0.57
N VAL A 97 -8.43 -9.57 -0.52
CA VAL A 97 -8.08 -8.78 -1.72
C VAL A 97 -7.95 -7.27 -1.41
N PRO A 98 -7.13 -6.50 -2.18
CA PRO A 98 -6.87 -5.09 -1.90
C PRO A 98 -8.05 -4.14 -2.16
N ASP A 99 -9.17 -4.59 -2.71
CA ASP A 99 -10.28 -3.70 -3.10
C ASP A 99 -10.82 -2.87 -1.94
N GLU A 100 -11.04 -3.50 -0.77
CA GLU A 100 -11.50 -2.80 0.43
C GLU A 100 -10.44 -1.83 0.98
N TYR A 101 -9.15 -2.14 0.81
CA TYR A 101 -8.05 -1.22 1.12
C TYR A 101 -8.10 0.05 0.26
N LEU A 102 -8.27 -0.13 -1.05
CA LEU A 102 -8.31 0.98 -2.00
C LEU A 102 -9.56 1.84 -1.79
N LYS A 103 -10.72 1.21 -1.52
CA LYS A 103 -11.96 1.92 -1.18
C LYS A 103 -11.80 2.72 0.11
N TRP A 104 -11.20 2.12 1.14
CA TRP A 104 -10.96 2.78 2.42
C TRP A 104 -10.04 4.00 2.27
N GLY A 105 -8.90 3.84 1.59
CA GLY A 105 -7.95 4.93 1.36
C GLY A 105 -8.62 6.11 0.63
N LYS A 106 -9.41 5.81 -0.41
CA LYS A 106 -10.19 6.82 -1.13
C LYS A 106 -11.24 7.51 -0.26
N LYS A 107 -11.97 6.76 0.58
CA LYS A 107 -13.02 7.28 1.45
C LYS A 107 -12.48 8.25 2.51
N HIS A 108 -11.30 7.96 3.05
CA HIS A 108 -10.72 8.71 4.18
C HIS A 108 -9.62 9.70 3.77
N ASP A 109 -9.43 9.93 2.46
CA ASP A 109 -8.37 10.77 1.90
C ASP A 109 -6.97 10.40 2.39
N VAL A 110 -6.70 9.09 2.45
CA VAL A 110 -5.42 8.52 2.86
C VAL A 110 -4.68 8.02 1.63
N SER A 111 -3.46 8.50 1.43
CA SER A 111 -2.56 8.00 0.40
C SER A 111 -2.17 6.56 0.71
N TYR A 112 -1.90 5.78 -0.33
CA TYR A 112 -1.63 4.36 -0.16
C TYR A 112 -0.47 3.89 -1.03
N SER A 113 0.24 2.89 -0.52
CA SER A 113 1.29 2.16 -1.23
C SER A 113 0.89 0.70 -1.33
N LEU A 114 0.72 0.19 -2.57
CA LEU A 114 0.52 -1.23 -2.78
C LEU A 114 1.87 -1.91 -3.02
N VAL A 115 2.16 -2.96 -2.26
CA VAL A 115 3.38 -3.75 -2.42
C VAL A 115 3.11 -4.90 -3.38
N LEU A 116 4.01 -5.06 -4.35
CA LEU A 116 3.94 -6.10 -5.36
C LEU A 116 4.66 -7.36 -4.88
N ASN A 117 4.10 -8.51 -5.21
CA ASN A 117 4.76 -9.79 -5.01
C ASN A 117 5.80 -9.97 -6.12
N VAL A 118 7.08 -10.00 -5.75
CA VAL A 118 8.19 -10.13 -6.71
C VAL A 118 8.88 -11.49 -6.67
N CYS A 119 8.51 -12.38 -5.74
CA CYS A 119 9.18 -13.68 -5.60
C CYS A 119 8.43 -14.80 -6.31
N THR A 120 7.10 -14.80 -6.28
CA THR A 120 6.28 -15.87 -6.86
C THR A 120 5.34 -15.38 -7.97
N GLN A 121 5.27 -14.06 -8.20
CA GLN A 121 4.51 -13.48 -9.29
C GLN A 121 5.38 -12.81 -10.36
N THR A 122 4.88 -12.81 -11.59
CA THR A 122 5.55 -12.19 -12.73
C THR A 122 5.28 -10.69 -12.82
N SER A 123 6.08 -9.98 -13.61
CA SER A 123 5.82 -8.58 -13.97
C SER A 123 4.46 -8.40 -14.63
N ALA A 124 3.98 -9.38 -15.41
CA ALA A 124 2.66 -9.33 -16.04
C ALA A 124 1.52 -9.45 -15.01
N ASN A 125 1.66 -10.34 -14.01
CA ASN A 125 0.72 -10.42 -12.89
C ASN A 125 0.63 -9.08 -12.14
N ASN A 126 1.79 -8.49 -11.85
CA ASN A 126 1.90 -7.20 -11.18
C ASN A 126 1.39 -6.02 -12.02
N ALA A 127 1.59 -6.04 -13.35
CA ALA A 127 1.08 -5.01 -14.25
C ALA A 127 -0.47 -4.97 -14.29
N GLY A 128 -1.11 -6.14 -14.21
CA GLY A 128 -2.57 -6.24 -14.07
C GLY A 128 -3.09 -5.50 -12.82
N HIS A 129 -2.32 -5.47 -11.73
CA HIS A 129 -2.66 -4.71 -10.53
C HIS A 129 -2.48 -3.20 -10.71
N HIS A 130 -1.43 -2.76 -11.40
CA HIS A 130 -1.15 -1.35 -11.67
C HIS A 130 -2.25 -0.66 -12.51
N ALA A 131 -2.87 -1.39 -13.45
CA ALA A 131 -3.98 -0.88 -14.26
C ALA A 131 -5.24 -0.57 -13.43
N VAL A 132 -5.52 -1.37 -12.39
CA VAL A 132 -6.65 -1.18 -11.47
C VAL A 132 -6.37 -0.02 -10.50
N ILE A 133 -5.13 0.09 -10.01
CA ILE A 133 -4.68 1.14 -9.07
C ILE A 133 -4.67 2.51 -9.74
N CYS A 134 -4.11 2.64 -10.95
CA CYS A 134 -4.05 3.92 -11.64
C CYS A 134 -5.43 4.45 -12.05
N CYS A 135 -6.39 3.57 -12.38
CA CYS A 135 -7.74 4.02 -12.74
C CYS A 135 -8.46 4.72 -11.57
N GLY A 136 -8.15 4.35 -10.31
CA GLY A 136 -8.70 4.98 -9.11
C GLY A 136 -8.01 6.28 -8.66
N VAL A 137 -6.70 6.45 -8.94
CA VAL A 137 -5.88 7.60 -8.52
C VAL A 137 -5.85 8.71 -9.58
N CYS A 138 -5.81 8.37 -10.87
CA CYS A 138 -5.68 9.34 -11.96
C CYS A 138 -6.82 10.36 -12.01
N SER A 139 -8.01 10.04 -11.47
CA SER A 139 -9.15 10.98 -11.45
C SER A 139 -8.88 12.26 -10.65
N ARG A 140 -7.89 12.28 -9.75
CA ARG A 140 -7.59 13.44 -8.90
C ARG A 140 -6.33 14.22 -9.33
N TRP A 141 -5.41 13.60 -10.08
CA TRP A 141 -4.10 14.19 -10.39
C TRP A 141 -3.93 14.58 -11.87
N VAL A 142 -4.60 13.91 -12.79
CA VAL A 142 -4.45 14.17 -14.23
C VAL A 142 -5.85 14.34 -14.79
N GLY A 143 -6.29 15.58 -14.99
CA GLY A 143 -7.61 15.86 -15.57
C GLY A 143 -7.89 14.99 -16.82
N ARG A 144 -9.17 14.72 -17.10
CA ARG A 144 -9.76 13.70 -18.00
C ARG A 144 -8.93 13.16 -19.21
N ARG A 145 -7.99 13.91 -19.77
CA ARG A 145 -7.08 13.51 -20.86
C ARG A 145 -5.92 12.58 -20.45
N GLY A 146 -5.53 12.51 -19.18
CA GLY A 146 -4.47 11.59 -18.72
C GLY A 146 -4.89 10.12 -18.61
N CYS A 147 -6.20 9.86 -18.60
CA CYS A 147 -6.75 8.51 -18.38
C CYS A 147 -6.66 7.61 -19.63
N GLU A 148 -6.50 8.19 -20.84
CA GLU A 148 -6.45 7.42 -22.09
C GLU A 148 -5.10 6.72 -22.33
N VAL A 149 -3.99 7.27 -21.85
CA VAL A 149 -2.64 6.71 -22.08
C VAL A 149 -2.46 5.35 -21.39
N ILE A 150 -3.13 5.13 -20.26
CA ILE A 150 -3.04 3.88 -19.48
C ILE A 150 -3.81 2.74 -20.15
N ARG A 151 -4.88 3.02 -20.90
CA ARG A 151 -5.63 2.00 -21.65
C ARG A 151 -4.84 1.39 -22.82
N GLN A 152 -3.78 2.06 -23.28
CA GLN A 152 -2.93 1.59 -24.37
C GLN A 152 -1.57 1.02 -23.90
N GLY A 153 -1.40 0.78 -22.60
CA GLY A 153 -0.17 0.17 -22.07
C GLY A 153 1.01 1.14 -21.91
N GLY A 154 0.76 2.46 -21.87
CA GLY A 154 1.79 3.45 -21.56
C GLY A 154 2.04 3.60 -20.06
N VAL A 155 3.31 3.66 -19.66
CA VAL A 155 3.75 4.02 -18.30
C VAL A 155 3.65 5.54 -18.14
N CYS A 156 3.01 6.02 -17.07
CA CYS A 156 3.03 7.43 -16.70
C CYS A 156 4.38 7.78 -16.06
N ASP A 157 5.30 8.31 -16.86
CA ASP A 157 6.48 8.96 -16.32
C ASP A 157 6.06 10.29 -15.69
N GLY A 158 6.25 10.42 -14.38
CA GLY A 158 5.89 11.57 -13.54
C GLY A 158 6.68 12.85 -13.83
N GLY A 159 6.91 13.18 -15.09
CA GLY A 159 7.52 14.42 -15.56
C GLY A 159 6.63 15.06 -16.62
N GLY A 160 5.94 16.13 -16.24
CA GLY A 160 5.23 16.98 -17.20
C GLY A 160 6.22 17.60 -18.19
N ARG A 161 6.39 16.96 -19.34
CA ARG A 161 6.80 17.53 -20.64
C ARG A 161 6.60 16.47 -21.71
N GLU A 162 5.59 16.66 -22.54
CA GLU A 162 5.47 15.97 -23.83
C GLU A 162 6.76 16.21 -24.61
N ARG A 163 7.54 15.15 -24.86
CA ARG A 163 8.49 15.16 -25.97
C ARG A 163 7.73 14.66 -27.20
N SER A 164 7.36 15.61 -28.04
CA SER A 164 6.93 15.37 -29.42
C SER A 164 7.98 14.51 -30.13
N LYS A 165 7.55 13.35 -30.64
CA LYS A 165 8.34 12.56 -31.57
C LYS A 165 8.25 13.23 -32.94
N GLU A 166 9.38 13.69 -33.45
CA GLU A 166 9.70 13.56 -34.88
C GLU A 166 10.25 12.16 -35.14
#